data_AF-A0A7W1MYL6-F1
#
_entry.id   AF-A0A7W1MYL6-F1
#
_cell.length_a   1.000
_cell.length_b   1.000
_cell.length_c   1.000
_cell.angle_alpha   90.00
_cell.angle_beta   90.00
_cell.angle_gamma   90.00
#
_symmetry.space_group_name_H-M   'P 1'
#
loop_
_entity.id
_entity.type
_entity.pdbx_description
1 polymer ?
#
loop_
_entity_poly.entity_id
_entity_poly.type
_entity_poly.pdbx_seq_one_letter_code
_entity_poly.pdbx_strand_id
1 'polypeptide(L)'
;TILLMWFGELITQRGIGNGISLMIFASIVAQLPQGLQLWWNNPDQVFKVMMPFLVLGIIAGIVFMQEGQRRIPVQYAKRMIGRKMAGGGSTYLPLRVNMAGVIPVIFAASLMAFPPTIGELSQASWARSFSAFFNPNGAAYLIFEAILIILFTYFYTAVTFNPVEQADNLKKHGGFIPGVRPGRPTAEFLDRILARLTFPGALYLAAVAALPVILINQTSANFFFGGTSVLIVVGVALDTMKQLEAQLMMRNYEGFLK
;
A
#
# COMPACT_ATOMS: atom_id res chain seq x y z
N THR A 1 19.16 -0.97 -17.06
CA THR A 1 18.50 -1.01 -15.73
C THR A 1 19.31 -0.35 -14.64
N ILE A 2 20.65 -0.43 -14.61
CA ILE A 2 21.50 0.23 -13.60
C ILE A 2 21.26 1.75 -13.52
N LEU A 3 21.17 2.43 -14.67
CA LEU A 3 20.83 3.87 -14.73
C LEU A 3 19.47 4.18 -14.08
N LEU A 4 18.45 3.34 -14.31
CA LEU A 4 17.12 3.53 -13.72
C LEU A 4 17.16 3.33 -12.21
N MET A 5 17.88 2.32 -11.72
CA MET A 5 18.06 2.12 -10.27
C MET A 5 18.78 3.31 -9.63
N TRP A 6 19.84 3.81 -10.27
CA TRP A 6 20.55 5.02 -9.81
C TRP A 6 19.64 6.26 -9.78
N PHE A 7 18.81 6.47 -10.82
CA PHE A 7 17.81 7.53 -10.80
C PHE A 7 16.78 7.35 -9.68
N GLY A 8 16.34 6.12 -9.41
CA GLY A 8 15.47 5.81 -8.29
C GLY A 8 16.08 6.16 -6.93
N GLU A 9 17.35 5.84 -6.72
CA GLU A 9 18.07 6.21 -5.50
C GLU A 9 18.26 7.72 -5.38
N LEU A 10 18.60 8.40 -6.47
CA LEU A 10 18.72 9.87 -6.50
C LEU A 10 17.39 10.56 -6.14
N ILE A 11 16.26 10.07 -6.69
CA ILE A 11 14.93 10.59 -6.37
C ILE A 11 14.63 10.36 -4.89
N THR A 12 15.01 9.21 -4.33
CA THR A 12 14.81 8.93 -2.90
C THR A 12 15.66 9.84 -2.01
N GLN A 13 16.89 10.16 -2.42
CA GLN A 13 17.81 11.00 -1.64
C GLN A 13 17.49 12.50 -1.72
N ARG A 14 17.09 12.99 -2.90
CA ARG A 14 16.90 14.44 -3.16
C ARG A 14 15.44 14.84 -3.34
N GLY A 15 14.55 13.89 -3.58
CA GLY A 15 13.14 14.12 -3.85
C GLY A 15 12.25 13.77 -2.66
N ILE A 16 10.98 13.52 -2.95
CA ILE A 16 9.94 13.17 -1.98
C ILE A 16 9.42 11.78 -2.34
N GLY A 17 9.18 10.92 -1.36
CA GLY A 17 8.71 9.56 -1.61
C GLY A 17 9.82 8.54 -1.78
N ASN A 18 9.40 7.32 -2.10
CA ASN A 18 10.29 6.25 -2.54
C ASN A 18 10.46 6.38 -4.07
N GLY A 19 11.69 6.64 -4.52
CA GLY A 19 11.98 6.89 -5.93
C GLY A 19 11.71 5.69 -6.84
N ILE A 20 11.85 4.46 -6.34
CA ILE A 20 11.49 3.25 -7.09
C ILE A 20 9.98 3.20 -7.31
N SER A 21 9.19 3.48 -6.27
CA SER A 21 7.73 3.52 -6.37
C SER A 21 7.25 4.63 -7.32
N LEU A 22 7.88 5.80 -7.30
CA LEU A 22 7.58 6.91 -8.22
C LEU A 22 7.90 6.58 -9.69
N MET A 23 8.97 5.84 -9.96
CA MET A 23 9.27 5.39 -11.31
C MET A 23 8.23 4.39 -11.83
N ILE A 24 7.78 3.46 -10.98
CA ILE A 24 6.70 2.51 -11.32
C ILE A 24 5.40 3.27 -11.58
N PHE A 25 5.07 4.24 -10.71
CA PHE A 25 3.94 5.14 -10.90
C PHE A 25 4.01 5.86 -12.26
N ALA A 26 5.14 6.47 -12.60
CA ALA A 26 5.33 7.17 -13.86
C ALA A 26 5.18 6.24 -15.07
N SER A 27 5.69 5.00 -14.98
CA SER A 27 5.55 3.98 -16.02
C SER A 27 4.09 3.59 -16.30
N ILE A 28 3.29 3.44 -15.24
CA ILE A 28 1.85 3.13 -15.38
C ILE A 28 1.10 4.36 -15.91
N VAL A 29 1.37 5.55 -15.37
CA VAL A 29 0.72 6.80 -15.77
C VAL A 29 1.01 7.15 -17.23
N ALA A 30 2.21 6.86 -17.73
CA ALA A 30 2.57 7.08 -19.13
C ALA A 30 1.74 6.27 -20.12
N GLN A 31 1.13 5.16 -19.69
CA GLN A 31 0.29 4.32 -20.54
C GLN A 31 -1.20 4.71 -20.46
N LEU A 32 -1.59 5.59 -19.52
CA LEU A 32 -2.97 6.06 -19.38
C LEU A 32 -3.53 6.72 -20.66
N PRO A 33 -2.79 7.59 -21.38
CA PRO A 33 -3.32 8.20 -22.60
C PRO A 33 -3.71 7.16 -23.66
N GLN A 34 -2.93 6.09 -23.80
CA GLN A 34 -3.23 4.98 -24.72
C GLN A 34 -4.48 4.22 -24.27
N GLY A 35 -4.61 3.94 -22.96
CA GLY A 35 -5.81 3.30 -22.40
C GLY A 35 -7.08 4.13 -22.60
N LEU A 36 -7.00 5.46 -22.48
CA LEU A 36 -8.12 6.37 -22.73
C LEU A 36 -8.55 6.38 -24.20
N GLN A 37 -7.60 6.34 -25.13
CA GLN A 37 -7.90 6.25 -26.56
C GLN A 37 -8.61 4.94 -26.92
N LEU A 38 -8.15 3.81 -26.36
CA LEU A 38 -8.80 2.51 -26.56
C LEU A 38 -10.23 2.49 -25.99
N TRP A 39 -10.44 3.08 -24.81
CA TRP A 39 -11.77 3.23 -24.22
C TRP A 39 -12.69 4.13 -25.06
N TRP A 40 -12.18 5.25 -25.57
CA TRP A 40 -12.97 6.17 -26.39
C TRP A 40 -13.36 5.58 -27.76
N ASN A 41 -12.51 4.72 -28.32
CA ASN A 41 -12.75 4.09 -29.62
C ASN A 41 -13.55 2.78 -29.53
N ASN A 42 -13.85 2.27 -28.32
CA ASN A 42 -14.62 1.04 -28.17
C ASN A 42 -16.05 1.15 -28.73
N PRO A 43 -16.54 0.17 -29.50
CA PRO A 43 -17.87 0.21 -30.10
C PRO A 43 -19.02 0.08 -29.06
N ASP A 44 -18.75 -0.53 -27.90
CA ASP A 44 -19.76 -0.74 -26.86
C ASP A 44 -20.07 0.53 -26.05
N GLN A 45 -21.23 1.13 -26.31
CA GLN A 45 -21.70 2.33 -25.61
C GLN A 45 -21.96 2.10 -24.12
N VAL A 46 -22.41 0.90 -23.73
CA VAL A 46 -22.65 0.54 -22.32
C VAL A 46 -21.34 0.49 -21.54
N PHE A 47 -20.30 -0.11 -22.13
CA PHE A 47 -18.96 -0.17 -21.53
C PHE A 47 -18.35 1.23 -21.40
N LYS A 48 -18.52 2.08 -22.42
CA LYS A 48 -18.08 3.48 -22.36
C LYS A 48 -18.64 4.23 -21.15
N VAL A 49 -19.94 4.13 -20.89
CA VAL A 49 -20.57 4.85 -19.78
C VAL A 49 -20.26 4.20 -18.42
N MET A 50 -20.26 2.87 -18.32
CA MET A 50 -20.09 2.15 -17.05
C MET A 50 -18.67 2.25 -16.47
N MET A 51 -17.66 2.31 -17.33
CA MET A 51 -16.24 2.24 -16.96
C MET A 51 -15.74 3.35 -16.03
N PRO A 52 -16.01 4.65 -16.27
CA PRO A 52 -15.59 5.69 -15.34
C PRO A 52 -16.21 5.52 -13.95
N PHE A 53 -17.46 5.05 -13.84
CA PHE A 53 -18.08 4.77 -12.54
C PHE A 53 -17.43 3.59 -11.82
N LEU A 54 -17.08 2.53 -12.55
CA LEU A 54 -16.36 1.38 -12.00
C LEU A 54 -14.98 1.79 -11.47
N VAL A 55 -14.21 2.53 -12.28
CA VAL A 55 -12.87 3.01 -11.91
C VAL A 55 -12.95 3.93 -10.70
N LEU A 56 -13.89 4.88 -10.68
CA LEU A 56 -14.11 5.75 -9.52
C LEU A 56 -14.50 4.96 -8.27
N GLY A 57 -15.35 3.93 -8.40
CA GLY A 57 -15.72 3.05 -7.30
C GLY A 57 -14.51 2.30 -6.73
N ILE A 58 -13.64 1.77 -7.59
CA ILE A 58 -12.39 1.10 -7.19
C ILE A 58 -11.45 2.09 -6.49
N ILE A 59 -11.24 3.29 -7.06
CA ILE A 59 -10.39 4.33 -6.46
C ILE A 59 -10.94 4.72 -5.08
N ALA A 60 -12.24 5.00 -4.97
CA ALA A 60 -12.86 5.37 -3.70
C ALA A 60 -12.70 4.26 -2.65
N GLY A 61 -12.87 2.99 -3.05
CA GLY A 61 -12.61 1.85 -2.18
C GLY A 61 -11.16 1.82 -1.70
N ILE A 62 -10.19 1.96 -2.61
CA ILE A 62 -8.76 1.96 -2.28
C ILE A 62 -8.43 3.09 -1.29
N VAL A 63 -8.88 4.32 -1.57
CA VAL A 63 -8.66 5.48 -0.70
C VAL A 63 -9.26 5.22 0.69
N PHE A 64 -10.51 4.74 0.76
CA PHE A 64 -11.19 4.46 2.02
C PHE A 64 -10.40 3.47 2.88
N MET A 65 -9.89 2.39 2.28
CA MET A 65 -9.12 1.40 3.02
C MET A 65 -7.72 1.91 3.41
N GLN A 66 -7.08 2.68 2.55
CA GLN A 66 -5.71 3.17 2.74
C GLN A 66 -5.62 4.36 3.71
N GLU A 67 -6.70 5.12 3.86
CA GLU A 67 -6.86 6.15 4.90
C GLU A 67 -7.43 5.61 6.21
N GLY A 68 -8.02 4.40 6.18
CA GLY A 68 -8.50 3.70 7.35
C GLY A 68 -7.41 3.62 8.43
N GLN A 69 -7.70 4.17 9.61
CA GLN A 69 -6.81 4.11 10.76
C GLN A 69 -7.57 3.77 12.04
N ARG A 70 -6.98 2.87 12.82
CA ARG A 70 -7.37 2.57 14.19
C ARG A 70 -6.60 3.47 15.13
N ARG A 71 -7.32 4.34 15.84
CA ARG A 71 -6.73 5.24 16.85
C ARG A 71 -6.67 4.54 18.20
N ILE A 72 -5.46 4.32 18.72
CA ILE A 72 -5.25 3.77 20.07
C ILE A 72 -5.01 4.93 21.03
N PRO A 73 -5.84 5.14 22.07
CA PRO A 73 -5.62 6.23 23.02
C PRO A 73 -4.34 5.99 23.82
N VAL A 74 -3.52 7.02 23.93
CA VAL A 74 -2.30 7.05 24.74
C VAL A 74 -2.41 8.22 25.71
N GLN A 75 -2.02 7.99 26.94
CA GLN A 75 -1.90 9.05 27.94
C GLN A 75 -0.43 9.26 28.27
N TYR A 76 -0.01 10.52 28.28
CA TYR A 76 1.30 10.89 28.80
C TYR A 76 1.19 11.19 30.29
N ALA A 77 2.16 10.66 31.04
CA ALA A 77 2.25 10.87 32.48
C ALA A 77 2.28 12.37 32.78
N LYS A 78 1.40 12.79 33.71
CA LYS A 78 1.36 14.18 34.18
C LYS A 78 2.62 14.49 34.97
N ARG A 79 3.32 15.57 34.63
CA ARG A 79 4.41 16.08 35.48
C ARG A 79 3.82 17.02 36.53
N MET A 80 4.10 16.75 37.81
CA MET A 80 3.71 17.65 38.89
C MET A 80 4.77 18.75 38.98
N ILE A 81 4.42 19.98 38.62
CA ILE A 81 5.29 21.16 38.81
C ILE A 81 4.66 21.99 39.95
N GLY A 82 5.25 21.90 41.15
CA GLY A 82 4.70 22.56 42.34
C GLY A 82 3.36 21.95 42.80
N ARG A 83 2.36 22.80 43.07
CA ARG A 83 0.98 22.39 43.47
C ARG A 83 -0.01 22.29 42.30
N LYS A 84 0.43 22.55 41.06
CA LYS A 84 -0.43 22.51 39.86
C LYS A 84 -0.06 21.29 39.01
N MET A 85 -1.07 20.48 38.67
CA MET A 85 -0.92 19.47 37.63
C MET A 85 -0.80 20.18 36.28
N ALA A 86 0.36 20.10 35.65
CA ALA A 86 0.61 20.70 34.34
C ALA A 86 1.10 19.62 33.36
N GLY A 87 0.49 19.57 32.18
CA GLY A 87 0.85 18.64 31.11
C GLY A 87 0.32 17.24 31.36
N GLY A 88 -0.45 16.72 30.42
CA GLY A 88 -1.07 15.39 30.46
C GLY A 88 -2.32 15.40 29.61
N GLY A 89 -2.13 15.62 28.30
CA GLY A 89 -3.18 15.46 27.32
C GLY A 89 -3.35 13.99 26.94
N SER A 90 -4.58 13.58 26.66
CA SER A 90 -4.83 12.35 25.92
C SER A 90 -4.44 12.57 24.46
N THR A 91 -3.55 11.74 23.94
CA THR A 91 -3.31 11.65 22.50
C THR A 91 -3.81 10.30 22.00
N TYR A 92 -3.61 10.04 20.70
CA TYR A 92 -3.76 8.71 20.14
C TYR A 92 -2.54 8.33 19.30
N LEU A 93 -2.18 7.05 19.32
CA LEU A 93 -1.26 6.44 18.37
C LEU A 93 -2.10 5.93 17.18
N PRO A 94 -1.98 6.52 15.98
CA PRO A 94 -2.69 6.05 14.81
C PRO A 94 -2.02 4.78 14.26
N LEU A 95 -2.79 3.69 14.14
CA LEU A 95 -2.38 2.51 13.39
C LEU A 95 -3.19 2.41 12.11
N ARG A 96 -2.56 2.49 10.94
CA ARG A 96 -3.27 2.33 9.66
C ARG A 96 -3.75 0.89 9.51
N VAL A 97 -4.89 0.71 8.86
CA VAL A 97 -5.45 -0.62 8.57
C VAL A 97 -4.52 -1.39 7.64
N ASN A 98 -3.93 -0.69 6.66
CA ASN A 98 -2.85 -1.21 5.84
C ASN A 98 -1.56 -0.41 6.10
N MET A 99 -0.72 -0.91 7.00
CA MET A 99 0.60 -0.32 7.28
C MET A 99 1.59 -0.51 6.13
N ALA A 100 1.42 -1.58 5.36
CA ALA A 100 2.34 -1.94 4.30
C ALA A 100 2.17 -1.12 3.01
N GLY A 101 1.06 -0.39 2.89
CA GLY A 101 0.73 0.39 1.71
C GLY A 101 0.65 -0.50 0.47
N VAL A 102 1.23 -0.02 -0.62
CA VAL A 102 1.21 -0.66 -1.95
C VAL A 102 2.38 -1.62 -2.17
N ILE A 103 3.44 -1.50 -1.39
CA ILE A 103 4.73 -2.17 -1.63
C ILE A 103 4.59 -3.71 -1.73
N PRO A 104 3.81 -4.40 -0.87
CA PRO A 104 3.58 -5.84 -1.02
C PRO A 104 3.01 -6.25 -2.37
N VAL A 105 2.10 -5.44 -2.92
CA VAL A 105 1.44 -5.70 -4.20
C VAL A 105 2.43 -5.57 -5.35
N ILE A 106 3.34 -4.59 -5.27
CA ILE A 106 4.43 -4.43 -6.24
C ILE A 106 5.36 -5.65 -6.22
N PHE A 107 5.75 -6.12 -5.03
CA PHE A 107 6.59 -7.31 -4.91
C PHE A 107 5.93 -8.56 -5.46
N ALA A 108 4.65 -8.78 -5.14
CA ALA A 108 3.87 -9.89 -5.69
C ALA A 108 3.82 -9.82 -7.23
N ALA A 109 3.49 -8.66 -7.80
CA ALA A 109 3.44 -8.47 -9.25
C ALA A 109 4.81 -8.71 -9.92
N SER A 110 5.90 -8.25 -9.30
CA SER A 110 7.26 -8.46 -9.84
C SER A 110 7.68 -9.93 -9.83
N LEU A 111 7.27 -10.69 -8.81
CA LEU A 111 7.54 -12.12 -8.73
C LEU A 111 6.69 -12.90 -9.74
N MET A 112 5.44 -12.50 -9.93
CA MET A 112 4.52 -13.11 -10.90
C MET A 112 4.90 -12.84 -12.36
N ALA A 113 5.58 -11.71 -12.63
CA ALA A 113 6.07 -11.40 -13.97
C ALA A 113 7.30 -12.22 -14.38
N PHE A 114 7.98 -12.88 -13.44
CA PHE A 114 9.25 -13.58 -13.70
C PHE A 114 9.09 -14.89 -14.51
N PRO A 115 8.15 -15.81 -14.18
CA PRO A 115 7.97 -17.07 -14.92
C PRO A 115 7.65 -16.89 -16.42
N PRO A 116 6.71 -16.02 -16.82
CA PRO A 116 6.39 -15.81 -18.25
C PRO A 116 7.61 -15.35 -19.06
N THR A 117 8.43 -14.46 -18.51
CA THR A 117 9.64 -13.95 -19.18
C THR A 117 10.66 -15.06 -19.45
N ILE A 118 10.84 -16.00 -18.52
CA ILE A 118 11.72 -17.17 -18.76
C ILE A 118 11.14 -18.09 -19.84
N GLY A 119 9.82 -18.27 -19.84
CA GLY A 119 9.13 -19.09 -20.85
C GLY A 119 9.31 -18.56 -22.27
N GLU A 120 9.25 -17.23 -22.44
CA GLU A 120 9.49 -16.57 -23.72
C GLU A 120 10.94 -16.68 -24.20
N LEU A 121 11.90 -16.55 -23.28
CA LEU A 121 13.34 -16.62 -23.58
C LEU A 121 13.83 -18.04 -23.89
N SER A 122 13.31 -19.06 -23.19
CA SER A 122 13.87 -20.41 -23.25
C SER A 122 13.32 -21.28 -24.40
N GLN A 123 12.18 -20.94 -25.02
CA GLN A 123 11.50 -21.69 -26.09
C GLN A 123 11.24 -23.20 -25.85
N ALA A 124 11.66 -23.76 -24.71
CA ALA A 124 11.54 -25.17 -24.35
C ALA A 124 10.09 -25.53 -24.00
N SER A 125 9.67 -26.76 -24.31
CA SER A 125 8.30 -27.24 -24.08
C SER A 125 7.86 -27.14 -22.61
N TRP A 126 8.76 -27.49 -21.67
CA TRP A 126 8.50 -27.36 -20.23
C TRP A 126 8.34 -25.89 -19.80
N ALA A 127 9.09 -24.98 -20.42
CA ALA A 127 9.06 -23.55 -20.12
C ALA A 127 7.78 -22.89 -20.67
N ARG A 128 7.25 -23.37 -21.81
CA ARG A 128 5.97 -22.94 -22.36
C ARG A 128 4.79 -23.45 -21.53
N SER A 129 4.82 -24.71 -21.06
CA SER A 129 3.80 -25.24 -20.14
C SER A 129 3.80 -24.51 -18.79
N PHE A 130 4.98 -24.14 -18.29
CA PHE A 130 5.13 -23.35 -17.07
C PHE A 130 4.62 -21.91 -17.26
N SER A 131 4.97 -21.26 -18.37
CA SER A 131 4.43 -19.93 -18.72
C SER A 131 2.91 -19.93 -18.93
N ALA A 132 2.36 -20.98 -19.54
CA ALA A 132 0.92 -21.14 -19.70
C ALA A 132 0.15 -21.26 -18.37
N PHE A 133 0.79 -21.82 -17.33
CA PHE A 133 0.22 -21.88 -15.99
C PHE A 133 0.19 -20.51 -15.29
N PHE A 134 1.17 -19.65 -15.60
CA PHE A 134 1.26 -18.26 -15.13
C PHE A 134 0.64 -17.24 -16.10
N ASN A 135 -0.34 -17.66 -16.90
CA ASN A 135 -1.06 -16.72 -17.75
C ASN A 135 -1.82 -15.70 -16.87
N PRO A 136 -1.63 -14.38 -17.06
CA PRO A 136 -2.28 -13.33 -16.26
C PRO A 136 -3.81 -13.44 -16.16
N ASN A 137 -4.45 -14.06 -17.15
CA ASN A 137 -5.90 -14.24 -17.20
C ASN A 137 -6.38 -15.57 -16.56
N GLY A 138 -5.47 -16.45 -16.16
CA GLY A 138 -5.81 -17.74 -15.56
C GLY A 138 -6.27 -17.64 -14.11
N ALA A 139 -7.24 -18.47 -13.71
CA ALA A 139 -7.66 -18.55 -12.30
C ALA A 139 -6.52 -18.97 -11.36
N ALA A 140 -5.58 -19.79 -11.85
CA ALA A 140 -4.40 -20.20 -11.09
C ALA A 140 -3.46 -19.02 -10.79
N TYR A 141 -3.27 -18.12 -11.75
CA TYR A 141 -2.48 -16.89 -11.58
C TYR A 141 -3.09 -16.00 -10.50
N LEU A 142 -4.41 -15.79 -10.54
CA LEU A 142 -5.12 -14.95 -9.56
C LEU A 142 -5.05 -15.50 -8.14
N ILE A 143 -5.20 -16.81 -7.97
CA ILE A 143 -5.09 -17.44 -6.65
C ILE A 143 -3.67 -17.30 -6.12
N PHE A 144 -2.66 -17.54 -6.95
CA PHE A 144 -1.26 -17.43 -6.54
C PHE A 144 -0.85 -15.98 -6.26
N GLU A 145 -1.30 -15.03 -7.07
CA GLU A 145 -1.12 -13.59 -6.83
C GLU A 145 -1.78 -13.18 -5.52
N ALA A 146 -3.01 -13.60 -5.24
CA ALA A 146 -3.70 -13.31 -3.98
C ALA A 146 -2.93 -13.85 -2.76
N ILE A 147 -2.43 -15.09 -2.84
CA ILE A 147 -1.63 -15.70 -1.77
C ILE A 147 -0.33 -14.91 -1.55
N LEU A 148 0.37 -14.55 -2.62
CA LEU A 148 1.59 -13.76 -2.54
C LEU A 148 1.33 -12.37 -1.95
N ILE A 149 0.27 -11.68 -2.37
CA ILE A 149 -0.13 -10.39 -1.80
C ILE A 149 -0.34 -10.54 -0.30
N ILE A 150 -1.11 -11.54 0.14
CA ILE A 150 -1.36 -11.76 1.57
C ILE A 150 -0.05 -12.01 2.32
N LEU A 151 0.79 -12.92 1.81
CA LEU A 151 2.08 -13.26 2.41
C LEU A 151 2.98 -12.02 2.53
N PHE A 152 3.15 -11.26 1.45
CA PHE A 152 4.00 -10.07 1.45
C PHE A 152 3.43 -8.95 2.31
N THR A 153 2.10 -8.81 2.43
CA THR A 153 1.50 -7.81 3.31
C THR A 153 1.80 -8.12 4.77
N TYR A 154 1.73 -9.40 5.18
CA TYR A 154 2.13 -9.82 6.52
C TYR A 154 3.62 -9.63 6.77
N PHE A 155 4.45 -10.10 5.85
CA PHE A 155 5.91 -9.98 5.95
C PHE A 155 6.33 -8.51 6.06
N TYR A 156 5.87 -7.66 5.16
CA TYR A 156 6.24 -6.25 5.14
C TYR A 156 5.73 -5.49 6.37
N THR A 157 4.51 -5.77 6.85
CA THR A 157 4.00 -5.14 8.07
C THR A 157 4.84 -5.53 9.29
N ALA A 158 5.24 -6.81 9.42
CA ALA A 158 6.06 -7.28 10.52
C ALA A 158 7.47 -6.66 10.51
N VAL A 159 8.06 -6.46 9.33
CA VAL A 159 9.39 -5.85 9.18
C VAL A 159 9.35 -4.34 9.44
N THR A 160 8.31 -3.64 9.00
CA THR A 160 8.25 -2.17 9.12
C THR A 160 7.75 -1.70 10.48
N PHE A 161 6.87 -2.46 11.13
CA PHE A 161 6.29 -2.09 12.42
C PHE A 161 6.73 -3.07 13.49
N ASN A 162 7.77 -2.72 14.24
CA ASN A 162 8.22 -3.50 15.40
C ASN A 162 7.43 -3.08 16.67
N PRO A 163 6.51 -3.92 17.20
CA PRO A 163 5.70 -3.57 18.36
C PRO A 163 6.52 -3.36 19.64
N VAL A 164 7.67 -4.04 19.73
CA VAL A 164 8.57 -3.96 20.90
C VAL A 164 9.23 -2.59 20.96
N GLU A 165 9.79 -2.12 19.84
CA GLU A 165 10.39 -0.80 19.76
C GLU A 165 9.37 0.31 19.97
N GLN A 166 8.15 0.17 19.44
CA GLN A 166 7.09 1.15 19.64
C GLN A 166 6.63 1.23 21.10
N ALA A 167 6.53 0.08 21.79
CA ALA A 167 6.24 0.05 23.21
C ALA A 167 7.35 0.70 24.05
N ASP A 168 8.62 0.46 23.71
CA ASP A 168 9.76 1.07 24.38
C ASP A 168 9.84 2.58 24.12
N ASN A 169 9.57 3.04 22.90
CA ASN A 169 9.51 4.47 22.57
C ASN A 169 8.38 5.16 23.35
N LEU A 170 7.21 4.52 23.45
CA LEU A 170 6.09 5.02 24.25
C LEU A 170 6.49 5.18 25.72
N LYS A 171 7.15 4.16 26.28
CA LYS A 171 7.67 4.15 27.65
C LYS A 171 8.73 5.24 27.86
N LYS A 172 9.70 5.38 26.94
CA LYS A 172 10.76 6.40 27.00
C LYS A 172 10.20 7.83 26.99
N HIS A 173 9.10 8.05 26.28
CA HIS A 173 8.43 9.35 26.22
C HIS A 173 7.40 9.57 27.34
N GLY A 174 7.35 8.68 28.33
CA GLY A 174 6.42 8.77 29.46
C GLY A 174 4.95 8.53 29.08
N GLY A 175 4.70 7.96 27.90
CA GLY A 175 3.39 7.55 27.42
C GLY A 175 3.04 6.14 27.89
N PHE A 176 1.75 5.89 28.10
CA PHE A 176 1.22 4.56 28.33
C PHE A 176 -0.19 4.41 27.74
N ILE A 177 -0.56 3.18 27.42
CA ILE A 177 -1.91 2.85 26.98
C ILE A 177 -2.75 2.58 28.23
N PRO A 178 -3.88 3.28 28.45
CA PRO A 178 -4.76 3.01 29.59
C PRO A 178 -5.18 1.54 29.62
N GLY A 179 -5.01 0.89 30.78
CA GLY A 179 -5.36 -0.53 30.96
C GLY A 179 -4.28 -1.55 30.59
N VAL A 180 -3.12 -1.13 30.05
CA VAL A 180 -2.00 -2.03 29.72
C VAL A 180 -0.72 -1.54 30.39
N ARG A 181 -0.01 -2.44 31.09
CA ARG A 181 1.24 -2.10 31.78
C ARG A 181 2.36 -1.78 30.76
N PRO A 182 3.12 -0.68 30.93
CA PRO A 182 4.19 -0.31 29.99
C PRO A 182 5.28 -1.38 29.85
N GLY A 183 5.73 -1.61 28.62
CA GLY A 183 6.79 -2.58 28.27
C GLY A 183 6.25 -3.75 27.47
N ARG A 184 6.62 -4.99 27.84
CA ARG A 184 6.20 -6.22 27.13
C ARG A 184 4.68 -6.34 26.92
N PRO A 185 3.81 -6.07 27.92
CA PRO A 185 2.37 -6.16 27.72
C PRO A 185 1.83 -5.15 26.69
N THR A 186 2.44 -3.97 26.58
CA THR A 186 2.14 -3.00 25.51
C THR A 186 2.51 -3.55 24.15
N ALA A 187 3.68 -4.19 24.02
CA ALA A 187 4.11 -4.79 22.76
C ALA A 187 3.17 -5.92 22.30
N GLU A 188 2.79 -6.83 23.19
CA GLU A 188 1.82 -7.91 22.91
C GLU A 188 0.43 -7.36 22.52
N PHE A 189 0.01 -6.27 23.16
CA PHE A 189 -1.25 -5.60 22.82
C PHE A 189 -1.22 -4.99 21.42
N LEU A 190 -0.12 -4.29 21.07
CA LEU A 190 0.07 -3.72 19.75
C LEU A 190 0.15 -4.82 18.68
N ASP A 191 0.90 -5.89 18.94
CA ASP A 191 1.03 -7.04 18.04
C ASP A 191 -0.33 -7.70 17.73
N ARG A 192 -1.13 -7.97 18.77
CA ARG A 192 -2.48 -8.52 18.61
C ARG A 192 -3.39 -7.60 17.79
N ILE A 193 -3.23 -6.29 17.93
CA ILE A 193 -3.99 -5.31 17.14
C ILE A 193 -3.55 -5.32 15.69
N LEU A 194 -2.25 -5.33 15.42
CA LEU A 194 -1.69 -5.36 14.08
C LEU A 194 -2.13 -6.62 13.35
N ALA A 195 -1.97 -7.79 13.96
CA ALA A 195 -2.37 -9.06 13.35
C ALA A 195 -3.87 -9.11 12.95
N ARG A 196 -4.74 -8.46 13.74
CA ARG A 196 -6.18 -8.35 13.45
C ARG A 196 -6.52 -7.27 12.42
N LEU A 197 -5.69 -6.25 12.27
CA LEU A 197 -5.84 -5.21 11.25
C LEU A 197 -5.30 -5.67 9.89
N THR A 198 -4.15 -6.35 9.89
CA THR A 198 -3.48 -6.81 8.67
C THR A 198 -4.27 -7.89 7.96
N PHE A 199 -4.98 -8.76 8.66
CA PHE A 199 -5.79 -9.82 8.06
C PHE A 199 -6.83 -9.30 7.05
N PRO A 200 -7.79 -8.43 7.45
CA PRO A 200 -8.75 -7.85 6.51
C PRO A 200 -8.08 -6.92 5.50
N GLY A 201 -7.00 -6.24 5.87
CA GLY A 201 -6.22 -5.40 4.93
C GLY A 201 -5.61 -6.20 3.78
N ALA A 202 -4.95 -7.31 4.08
CA ALA A 202 -4.33 -8.19 3.11
C ALA A 202 -5.36 -8.83 2.18
N LEU A 203 -6.48 -9.31 2.73
CA LEU A 203 -7.57 -9.89 1.96
C LEU A 203 -8.21 -8.84 1.03
N TYR A 204 -8.39 -7.62 1.50
CA TYR A 204 -8.88 -6.51 0.69
C TYR A 204 -7.94 -6.19 -0.47
N LEU A 205 -6.63 -6.06 -0.23
CA LEU A 205 -5.65 -5.80 -1.29
C LEU A 205 -5.67 -6.89 -2.37
N ALA A 206 -5.71 -8.16 -1.95
CA ALA A 206 -5.80 -9.29 -2.86
C ALA A 206 -7.10 -9.27 -3.68
N ALA A 207 -8.24 -8.95 -3.04
CA ALA A 207 -9.53 -8.85 -3.71
C ALA A 207 -9.54 -7.71 -4.75
N VAL A 208 -9.02 -6.52 -4.40
CA VAL A 208 -8.96 -5.37 -5.33
C VAL A 208 -8.03 -5.64 -6.51
N ALA A 209 -6.90 -6.32 -6.28
CA ALA A 209 -6.00 -6.72 -7.38
C ALA A 209 -6.68 -7.70 -8.34
N ALA A 210 -7.40 -8.70 -7.81
CA ALA A 210 -8.04 -9.75 -8.61
C ALA A 210 -9.33 -9.30 -9.33
N LEU A 211 -10.10 -8.40 -8.73
CA LEU A 211 -11.45 -8.02 -9.19
C LEU A 211 -11.50 -7.61 -10.68
N PRO A 212 -10.66 -6.69 -11.18
CA PRO A 212 -10.72 -6.31 -12.59
C PRO A 212 -10.20 -7.38 -13.55
N VAL A 213 -9.31 -8.28 -13.14
CA VAL A 213 -8.95 -9.44 -14.00
C VAL A 213 -10.17 -10.35 -14.19
N ILE A 214 -10.94 -10.57 -13.12
CA ILE A 214 -12.19 -11.34 -13.20
C ILE A 214 -13.21 -10.65 -14.11
N LEU A 215 -13.30 -9.31 -14.06
CA LEU A 215 -14.19 -8.54 -14.95
C LEU A 215 -13.75 -8.64 -16.42
N ILE A 216 -12.45 -8.52 -16.71
CA ILE A 216 -11.89 -8.66 -18.06
C ILE A 216 -12.24 -10.02 -18.66
N ASN A 217 -12.03 -11.09 -17.88
CA ASN A 217 -12.32 -12.45 -18.32
C ASN A 217 -13.80 -12.69 -18.67
N GLN A 218 -14.73 -11.96 -18.04
CA GLN A 218 -16.17 -12.12 -18.31
C GLN A 218 -16.71 -11.15 -19.37
N THR A 219 -16.10 -9.99 -19.57
CA THR A 219 -16.63 -8.96 -20.49
C THR A 219 -15.92 -8.92 -21.84
N SER A 220 -14.82 -9.67 -22.06
CA SER A 220 -14.03 -9.67 -23.31
C SER A 220 -13.54 -8.30 -23.79
N ALA A 221 -13.79 -7.25 -23.00
CA ALA A 221 -13.37 -5.91 -23.26
C ALA A 221 -11.93 -5.77 -22.78
N ASN A 222 -11.07 -5.25 -23.65
CA ASN A 222 -9.68 -4.95 -23.32
C ASN A 222 -9.63 -3.80 -22.30
N PHE A 223 -9.81 -4.13 -21.02
CA PHE A 223 -9.59 -3.17 -19.95
C PHE A 223 -8.08 -2.99 -19.79
N PHE A 224 -7.59 -1.86 -20.26
CA PHE A 224 -6.17 -1.53 -20.17
C PHE A 224 -5.75 -1.20 -18.72
N PHE A 225 -6.71 -0.94 -17.82
CA PHE A 225 -6.45 -0.68 -16.41
C PHE A 225 -6.45 -1.98 -15.60
N GLY A 226 -5.31 -2.63 -15.42
CA GLY A 226 -5.20 -3.72 -14.44
C GLY A 226 -5.51 -3.21 -13.01
N GLY A 227 -6.19 -3.99 -12.16
CA GLY A 227 -6.50 -3.59 -10.78
C GLY A 227 -5.28 -3.30 -9.94
N THR A 228 -4.26 -4.13 -10.15
CA THR A 228 -2.92 -3.96 -9.60
C THR A 228 -2.33 -2.60 -10.01
N SER A 229 -2.53 -2.17 -11.26
CA SER A 229 -2.01 -0.88 -11.76
C SER A 229 -2.71 0.33 -11.11
N VAL A 230 -4.05 0.26 -10.95
CA VAL A 230 -4.84 1.31 -10.29
C VAL A 230 -4.47 1.41 -8.81
N LEU A 231 -4.34 0.26 -8.14
CA LEU A 231 -3.89 0.18 -6.75
C LEU A 231 -2.52 0.81 -6.57
N ILE A 232 -1.58 0.52 -7.49
CA ILE A 232 -0.24 1.09 -7.44
C ILE A 232 -0.28 2.61 -7.61
N VAL A 233 -1.02 3.10 -8.61
CA VAL A 233 -1.11 4.54 -8.90
C VAL A 233 -1.69 5.30 -7.70
N VAL A 234 -2.84 4.86 -7.20
CA VAL A 234 -3.53 5.54 -6.09
C VAL A 234 -2.69 5.52 -4.83
N GLY A 235 -2.13 4.36 -4.47
CA GLY A 235 -1.46 4.29 -3.19
C GLY A 235 -0.06 4.92 -3.19
N VAL A 236 0.67 4.92 -4.31
CA VAL A 236 1.90 5.73 -4.42
C VAL A 236 1.56 7.23 -4.39
N ALA A 237 0.50 7.66 -5.08
CA ALA A 237 0.06 9.06 -5.04
C ALA A 237 -0.30 9.50 -3.61
N LEU A 238 -1.06 8.68 -2.87
CA LEU A 238 -1.40 8.96 -1.46
C LEU A 238 -0.16 9.02 -0.57
N ASP A 239 0.81 8.12 -0.74
CA ASP A 239 2.02 8.13 0.05
C ASP A 239 2.90 9.36 -0.24
N THR A 240 3.04 9.74 -1.51
CA THR A 240 3.75 10.97 -1.91
C THR A 240 3.06 12.22 -1.35
N MET A 241 1.73 12.31 -1.43
CA MET A 241 0.96 13.41 -0.86
C MET A 241 1.14 13.52 0.65
N LYS A 242 1.05 12.40 1.38
CA LYS A 242 1.25 12.38 2.84
C LYS A 242 2.66 12.83 3.23
N GLN A 243 3.68 12.44 2.47
CA GLN A 243 5.05 12.88 2.72
C GLN A 243 5.26 14.36 2.43
N LEU A 244 4.67 14.87 1.35
CA LEU A 244 4.64 16.30 1.03
C LEU A 244 4.00 17.11 2.17
N GLU A 245 2.82 16.70 2.63
CA GLU A 245 2.13 17.34 3.74
C GLU A 245 2.96 17.33 5.02
N ALA A 246 3.61 16.20 5.34
CA ALA A 246 4.47 16.09 6.52
C ALA A 246 5.66 17.07 6.45
N GLN A 247 6.32 17.19 5.29
CA GLN A 247 7.41 18.15 5.09
C GLN A 247 6.94 19.61 5.17
N LEU A 248 5.78 19.93 4.56
CA LEU A 248 5.20 21.26 4.62
C LEU A 248 4.79 21.65 6.05
N MET A 249 4.23 20.71 6.82
CA MET A 249 3.92 20.94 8.24
C MET A 249 5.17 21.24 9.06
N MET A 250 6.29 20.54 8.82
CA MET A 250 7.56 20.84 9.49
C MET A 250 8.11 22.22 9.11
N ARG A 251 8.01 22.62 7.84
CA ARG A 251 8.45 23.95 7.39
C ARG A 251 7.63 25.09 8.01
N ASN A 252 6.31 24.91 8.11
CA ASN A 252 5.43 25.92 8.72
C ASN A 252 5.57 26.00 10.26
N TYR A 253 6.27 25.05 10.88
CA TYR A 253 6.51 25.02 12.33
C TYR A 253 7.53 26.09 12.79
N GLU A 254 8.43 26.55 11.91
CA GLU A 254 9.43 27.58 12.23
C GLU A 254 8.81 28.95 12.55
N GLY A 255 7.57 29.22 12.10
CA GLY A 255 6.91 30.52 12.31
C GLY A 255 6.37 30.75 13.73
N PHE A 256 6.21 29.69 14.55
CA PHE A 256 5.60 29.78 15.88
C PHE A 256 6.60 29.91 17.05
N LEU A 257 7.91 29.79 16.78
CA LEU A 257 8.98 29.82 17.79
C LEU A 257 9.98 30.98 17.58
N LYS A 258 9.54 32.13 17.07
CA LYS A 258 10.28 33.39 17.17
C LYS A 258 9.60 34.35 18.14
#